data_AF-A0A821TTM9-F1
#
_entry.id   AF-A0A821TTM9-F1
#
_cell.length_a   1.000
_cell.length_b   1.000
_cell.length_c   1.000
_cell.angle_alpha   90.00
_cell.angle_beta   90.00
_cell.angle_gamma   90.00
#
_symmetry.space_group_name_H-M   'P 1'
#
loop_
_entity.id
_entity.type
_entity.pdbx_description
1 polymer ?
#
loop_
_entity_poly.entity_id
_entity_poly.type
_entity_poly.pdbx_seq_one_letter_code
_entity_poly.pdbx_strand_id
1 'polypeptide(L)'
;MKRTWKMIEESIRTENYLDECGKFLLFKNELQLIKSLTKVQSKQLIDIVEYLYNRRIIHRDLRPDNLMVVTKCSHLKLIDFGFATSFNTNETTKELSIGGTIIFADTKFLKHYLDTYSEFQLKPLVYNYPRTFDLQCALNIIMFMAHSRIKIEMNLIQQLQTKTKAEESLKLWTRIKEVNTNYSELLKSINDKKQTLNFSTIKEEIKKLFLKNIQ
;
A
#
# COMPACT_ATOMS: atom_id res chain seq x y z
N MET A 1 5.51 -8.41 16.96
CA MET A 1 4.88 -9.61 16.37
C MET A 1 3.65 -10.09 17.16
N LYS A 2 3.78 -10.63 18.38
CA LYS A 2 2.62 -11.15 19.16
C LYS A 2 1.53 -10.10 19.45
N ARG A 3 1.88 -8.83 19.69
CA ARG A 3 0.91 -7.77 20.01
C ARG A 3 0.06 -7.35 18.80
N THR A 4 0.68 -7.15 17.63
CA THR A 4 0.00 -6.74 16.39
C THR A 4 -0.88 -7.85 15.83
N TRP A 5 -0.39 -9.10 15.83
CA TRP A 5 -1.19 -10.25 15.45
C TRP A 5 -2.36 -10.45 16.40
N LYS A 6 -2.14 -10.34 17.72
CA LYS A 6 -3.20 -10.43 18.72
C LYS A 6 -4.23 -9.31 18.60
N MET A 7 -3.86 -8.08 18.21
CA MET A 7 -4.81 -6.98 17.93
C MET A 7 -5.66 -7.22 16.69
N ILE A 8 -5.06 -7.78 15.63
CA ILE A 8 -5.78 -8.19 14.41
C ILE A 8 -6.70 -9.37 14.76
N GLU A 9 -6.20 -10.37 15.48
CA GLU A 9 -6.93 -11.55 15.94
C GLU A 9 -8.06 -11.20 16.94
N GLU A 10 -7.86 -10.24 17.84
CA GLU A 10 -8.87 -9.74 18.78
C GLU A 10 -9.95 -8.93 18.05
N SER A 11 -9.59 -8.09 17.07
CA SER A 11 -10.56 -7.39 16.22
C SER A 11 -11.34 -8.35 15.30
N ILE A 12 -10.74 -9.48 14.93
CA ILE A 12 -11.36 -10.59 14.19
C ILE A 12 -12.29 -11.42 15.09
N ARG A 13 -11.96 -11.56 16.38
CA ARG A 13 -12.73 -12.36 17.35
C ARG A 13 -14.02 -11.70 17.81
N THR A 14 -14.10 -10.36 17.81
CA THR A 14 -15.25 -9.61 18.32
C THR A 14 -16.36 -9.40 17.29
N GLU A 15 -16.14 -9.73 16.01
CA GLU A 15 -17.14 -9.64 14.95
C GLU A 15 -17.54 -11.06 14.52
N ASN A 16 -18.80 -11.43 14.82
CA ASN A 16 -19.34 -12.77 14.70
C ASN A 16 -19.07 -13.45 13.34
N TYR A 17 -18.68 -14.73 13.40
CA TYR A 17 -18.44 -15.64 12.27
C TYR A 17 -19.63 -15.69 11.30
N LEU A 18 -19.55 -15.16 10.06
CA LEU A 18 -20.44 -15.59 8.96
C LEU A 18 -19.86 -15.34 7.55
N ASP A 19 -20.16 -16.25 6.62
CA ASP A 19 -20.02 -16.16 5.15
C ASP A 19 -21.31 -15.51 4.58
N GLU A 20 -21.53 -15.23 3.28
CA GLU A 20 -20.93 -15.58 1.98
C GLU A 20 -19.94 -14.54 1.41
N CYS A 21 -19.68 -13.45 2.14
CA CYS A 21 -18.66 -12.44 1.81
C CYS A 21 -17.92 -11.88 3.07
N GLY A 22 -18.10 -12.50 4.25
CA GLY A 22 -17.79 -11.94 5.56
C GLY A 22 -16.87 -12.75 6.50
N LYS A 23 -16.16 -13.81 6.07
CA LYS A 23 -15.26 -14.58 6.95
C LYS A 23 -13.79 -14.10 6.96
N PHE A 24 -13.13 -14.28 8.11
CA PHE A 24 -11.69 -14.07 8.37
C PHE A 24 -10.84 -15.34 8.30
N LEU A 25 -11.48 -16.52 8.25
CA LEU A 25 -10.84 -17.80 7.92
C LEU A 25 -11.14 -18.11 6.46
N LEU A 26 -10.08 -18.21 5.65
CA LEU A 26 -10.15 -18.52 4.23
C LEU A 26 -9.30 -19.76 4.02
N PHE A 27 -9.86 -20.79 3.40
CA PHE A 27 -9.03 -21.92 3.00
C PHE A 27 -8.06 -21.45 1.89
N LYS A 28 -6.82 -21.93 1.92
CA LYS A 28 -5.78 -21.51 0.94
C LYS A 28 -6.23 -21.70 -0.51
N ASN A 29 -7.09 -22.69 -0.79
CA ASN A 29 -7.65 -22.97 -2.11
C ASN A 29 -8.78 -22.01 -2.54
N GLU A 30 -9.33 -21.21 -1.62
CA GLU A 30 -10.36 -20.19 -1.91
C GLU A 30 -9.75 -18.81 -2.20
N LEU A 31 -8.41 -18.71 -2.14
CA LEU A 31 -7.67 -17.49 -2.40
C LEU A 31 -6.84 -17.62 -3.66
N GLN A 32 -6.89 -16.58 -4.49
CA GLN A 32 -6.02 -16.44 -5.66
C GLN A 32 -5.27 -15.13 -5.61
N LEU A 33 -4.03 -15.15 -6.10
CA LEU A 33 -3.26 -13.93 -6.26
C LEU A 33 -3.96 -13.00 -7.25
N ILE A 34 -4.02 -11.71 -6.92
CA ILE A 34 -4.62 -10.74 -7.82
C ILE A 34 -3.74 -10.51 -9.06
N LYS A 35 -4.33 -10.64 -10.25
CA LYS A 35 -3.64 -10.39 -11.53
C LYS A 35 -3.91 -8.99 -12.11
N SER A 36 -5.04 -8.40 -11.72
CA SER A 36 -5.55 -7.09 -12.12
C SER A 36 -6.54 -6.60 -11.08
N LEU A 37 -6.62 -5.28 -10.87
CA LEU A 37 -7.65 -4.67 -10.03
C LEU A 37 -8.82 -4.17 -10.88
N THR A 38 -10.04 -4.54 -10.49
CA THR A 38 -11.26 -3.85 -10.97
C THR A 38 -11.46 -2.53 -10.23
N LYS A 39 -12.37 -1.68 -10.71
CA LYS A 39 -12.78 -0.45 -10.00
C LYS A 39 -13.31 -0.77 -8.59
N VAL A 40 -14.08 -1.85 -8.45
CA VAL A 40 -14.63 -2.31 -7.16
C VAL A 40 -13.51 -2.74 -6.23
N GLN A 41 -12.57 -3.56 -6.71
CA GLN A 41 -11.44 -4.02 -5.89
C GLN A 41 -10.48 -2.87 -5.52
N SER A 42 -10.39 -1.83 -6.35
CA SER A 42 -9.62 -0.63 -6.02
C SER A 42 -10.26 0.17 -4.89
N LYS A 43 -11.59 0.28 -4.86
CA LYS A 43 -12.32 0.83 -3.71
C LYS A 43 -12.09 -0.04 -2.46
N GLN A 44 -12.15 -1.37 -2.59
CA GLN A 44 -11.85 -2.30 -1.48
C GLN A 44 -10.43 -2.16 -0.95
N LEU A 45 -9.43 -1.91 -1.80
CA LEU A 45 -8.07 -1.63 -1.35
C LEU A 45 -8.01 -0.36 -0.47
N ILE A 46 -8.77 0.68 -0.85
CA ILE A 46 -8.88 1.89 -0.03
C ILE A 46 -9.69 1.64 1.25
N ASP A 47 -10.72 0.79 1.23
CA ASP A 47 -11.42 0.35 2.45
C ASP A 47 -10.48 -0.35 3.43
N ILE A 48 -9.61 -1.24 2.93
CA ILE A 48 -8.58 -1.91 3.74
C ILE A 48 -7.62 -0.89 4.36
N VAL A 49 -7.11 0.05 3.55
CA VAL A 49 -6.20 1.09 4.05
C VAL A 49 -6.88 2.01 5.07
N GLU A 50 -8.14 2.40 4.84
CA GLU A 50 -8.93 3.19 5.79
C GLU A 50 -9.09 2.45 7.13
N TYR A 51 -9.38 1.15 7.07
CA TYR A 51 -9.50 0.30 8.26
C TYR A 51 -8.21 0.31 9.09
N LEU A 52 -7.04 0.13 8.43
CA LEU A 52 -5.73 0.18 9.10
C LEU A 52 -5.44 1.57 9.65
N TYR A 53 -5.68 2.60 8.84
CA TYR A 53 -5.49 4.00 9.19
C TYR A 53 -6.26 4.36 10.47
N ASN A 54 -7.54 3.99 10.57
CA ASN A 54 -8.40 4.26 11.72
C ASN A 54 -7.98 3.50 12.98
N ARG A 55 -7.43 2.29 12.84
CA ARG A 55 -6.86 1.49 13.95
C ARG A 55 -5.42 1.83 14.30
N ARG A 56 -4.86 2.84 13.64
CA ARG A 56 -3.47 3.28 13.80
C ARG A 56 -2.43 2.21 13.49
N ILE A 57 -2.71 1.41 12.46
CA ILE A 57 -1.82 0.38 11.94
C ILE A 57 -1.22 0.88 10.62
N ILE A 58 0.08 0.65 10.44
CA ILE A 58 0.78 0.79 9.16
C ILE A 58 1.31 -0.59 8.79
N HIS A 59 0.91 -1.11 7.63
CA HIS A 59 1.30 -2.41 7.09
C HIS A 59 2.78 -2.44 6.68
N ARG A 60 3.27 -1.38 6.04
CA ARG A 60 4.65 -1.17 5.57
C ARG A 60 5.13 -2.08 4.42
N ASP A 61 4.43 -3.17 4.15
CA ASP A 61 4.71 -4.05 2.99
C ASP A 61 3.48 -4.22 2.08
N LEU A 62 2.79 -3.11 1.79
CA LEU A 62 1.62 -3.15 0.89
C LEU A 62 2.08 -3.28 -0.56
N ARG A 63 1.79 -4.43 -1.17
CA ARG A 63 2.20 -4.79 -2.54
C ARG A 63 1.22 -5.79 -3.17
N PRO A 64 1.20 -5.97 -4.50
CA PRO A 64 0.31 -6.91 -5.18
C PRO A 64 0.39 -8.35 -4.65
N ASP A 65 1.58 -8.82 -4.29
CA ASP A 65 1.82 -10.16 -3.74
C ASP A 65 1.09 -10.41 -2.42
N ASN A 66 0.83 -9.34 -1.66
CA ASN A 66 0.10 -9.37 -0.40
C ASN A 66 -1.40 -9.10 -0.59
N LEU A 67 -1.88 -9.03 -1.84
CA LEU A 67 -3.29 -8.86 -2.17
C LEU A 67 -3.85 -10.14 -2.80
N MET A 68 -4.81 -10.74 -2.11
CA MET A 68 -5.52 -11.92 -2.58
C MET A 68 -6.97 -11.60 -2.89
N VAL A 69 -7.56 -12.40 -3.76
CA VAL A 69 -8.97 -12.33 -4.11
C VAL A 69 -9.64 -13.63 -3.71
N VAL A 70 -10.78 -13.52 -3.04
CA VAL A 70 -11.64 -14.65 -2.75
C VAL A 70 -12.30 -15.10 -4.06
N THR A 71 -12.07 -16.34 -4.48
CA THR A 71 -12.50 -16.84 -5.80
C THR A 71 -14.01 -16.78 -6.02
N LYS A 72 -14.80 -17.02 -4.96
CA LYS A 72 -16.26 -17.10 -5.03
C LYS A 72 -16.95 -15.74 -5.20
N CYS A 73 -16.38 -14.68 -4.63
CA CYS A 73 -17.03 -13.37 -4.57
C CYS A 73 -16.18 -12.20 -5.08
N SER A 74 -14.96 -12.48 -5.55
CA SER A 74 -14.01 -11.49 -6.06
C SER A 74 -13.60 -10.40 -5.05
N HIS A 75 -13.85 -10.61 -3.75
CA HIS A 75 -13.47 -9.67 -2.69
C HIS A 75 -11.96 -9.67 -2.44
N LEU A 76 -11.39 -8.47 -2.31
CA LEU A 76 -9.99 -8.27 -1.99
C LEU A 76 -9.70 -8.56 -0.50
N LYS A 77 -8.57 -9.20 -0.24
CA LYS A 77 -8.05 -9.51 1.10
C LYS A 77 -6.57 -9.14 1.14
N LEU A 78 -6.16 -8.45 2.19
CA LEU A 78 -4.76 -8.18 2.49
C LEU A 78 -4.21 -9.31 3.37
N ILE A 79 -3.04 -9.82 3.01
CA ILE A 79 -2.31 -10.83 3.75
C ILE A 79 -0.95 -10.29 4.23
N ASP A 80 -0.30 -11.04 5.12
CA ASP A 80 1.08 -10.82 5.59
C ASP A 80 1.36 -9.50 6.32
N PHE A 81 0.99 -9.47 7.61
CA PHE A 81 1.28 -8.37 8.52
C PHE A 81 2.67 -8.48 9.19
N GLY A 82 3.61 -9.23 8.62
CA GLY A 82 4.93 -9.48 9.21
C GLY A 82 5.73 -8.20 9.51
N PHE A 83 5.52 -7.15 8.69
CA PHE A 83 6.14 -5.83 8.87
C PHE A 83 5.23 -4.80 9.53
N ALA A 84 3.99 -5.15 9.89
CA ALA A 84 3.03 -4.17 10.39
C ALA A 84 3.40 -3.61 11.78
N THR A 85 3.06 -2.33 12.01
CA THR A 85 3.34 -1.60 13.25
C THR A 85 2.16 -0.71 13.65
N SER A 86 2.08 -0.36 14.92
CA SER A 86 1.14 0.64 15.44
C SER A 86 1.82 1.99 15.70
N PHE A 87 1.06 3.09 15.68
CA PHE A 87 1.53 4.41 16.14
C PHE A 87 0.58 5.02 17.18
N ASN A 88 1.11 5.89 18.05
CA ASN A 88 0.32 6.58 19.09
C ASN A 88 -0.21 7.94 18.60
N THR A 89 -1.27 8.45 19.24
CA THR A 89 -2.07 9.61 18.80
C THR A 89 -1.32 10.89 18.49
N ASN A 90 -0.14 11.09 19.07
CA ASN A 90 0.53 12.38 19.10
C ASN A 90 1.90 12.37 18.41
N GLU A 91 2.31 11.24 17.83
CA GLU A 91 3.66 11.08 17.26
C GLU A 91 3.60 10.39 15.90
N THR A 92 4.42 10.90 14.98
CA THR A 92 4.93 10.11 13.87
C THR A 92 5.59 8.84 14.43
N THR A 93 5.63 7.72 13.69
CA THR A 93 6.20 6.47 14.24
C THR A 93 7.58 6.73 14.84
N LYS A 94 7.88 6.20 16.03
CA LYS A 94 9.27 6.15 16.51
C LYS A 94 10.11 5.53 15.40
N GLU A 95 11.19 6.16 15.01
CA GLU A 95 12.18 5.67 14.06
C GLU A 95 12.23 4.11 13.99
N LEU A 96 11.63 3.53 12.94
CA LEU A 96 11.46 2.07 12.79
C LEU A 96 12.38 1.53 11.71
N SER A 97 12.83 0.28 11.87
CA SER A 97 13.57 -0.42 10.83
C SER A 97 12.74 -0.54 9.55
N ILE A 98 13.37 -0.26 8.41
CA ILE A 98 12.79 -0.51 7.10
C ILE A 98 12.63 -2.02 6.90
N GLY A 99 11.45 -2.44 6.47
CA GLY A 99 11.14 -3.83 6.15
C GLY A 99 10.23 -3.92 4.93
N GLY A 100 10.11 -5.13 4.38
CA GLY A 100 9.30 -5.39 3.18
C GLY A 100 10.00 -5.02 1.88
N THR A 101 9.25 -5.11 0.79
CA THR A 101 9.70 -4.72 -0.55
C THR A 101 9.30 -3.29 -0.85
N ILE A 102 10.29 -2.50 -1.26
CA ILE A 102 10.17 -1.03 -1.36
C ILE A 102 9.58 -0.51 -2.67
N ILE A 103 9.41 -1.36 -3.69
CA ILE A 103 9.12 -0.90 -5.07
C ILE A 103 7.78 -0.20 -5.25
N PHE A 104 6.82 -0.44 -4.35
CA PHE A 104 5.52 0.26 -4.34
C PHE A 104 5.45 1.38 -3.29
N ALA A 105 6.53 1.63 -2.55
CA ALA A 105 6.57 2.65 -1.51
C ALA A 105 6.46 4.07 -2.07
N ASP A 106 6.14 5.03 -1.20
CA ASP A 106 6.07 6.42 -1.59
C ASP A 106 7.45 7.02 -1.93
N THR A 107 7.45 8.12 -2.69
CA THR A 107 8.68 8.74 -3.20
C THR A 107 9.53 9.38 -2.10
N LYS A 108 8.93 9.83 -0.98
CA LYS A 108 9.70 10.36 0.16
C LYS A 108 10.42 9.23 0.88
N PHE A 109 9.75 8.09 1.06
CA PHE A 109 10.38 6.88 1.59
C PHE A 109 11.51 6.38 0.70
N LEU A 110 11.28 6.26 -0.61
CA LEU A 110 12.31 5.79 -1.55
C LEU A 110 13.52 6.73 -1.58
N LYS A 111 13.30 8.05 -1.53
CA LYS A 111 14.37 9.03 -1.40
C LYS A 111 15.16 8.84 -0.10
N HIS A 112 14.48 8.75 1.04
CA HIS A 112 15.13 8.49 2.33
C HIS A 112 15.92 7.17 2.33
N TYR A 113 15.34 6.13 1.75
CA TYR A 113 15.99 4.82 1.59
C TYR A 113 17.32 4.97 0.85
N LEU A 114 17.34 5.70 -0.27
CA LEU A 114 18.54 5.94 -1.08
C LEU A 114 19.55 6.85 -0.38
N ASP A 115 19.09 7.94 0.24
CA ASP A 115 19.94 8.89 0.94
C ASP A 115 20.67 8.24 2.13
N THR A 116 20.04 7.23 2.74
CA THR A 116 20.59 6.48 3.89
C THR A 116 21.25 5.15 3.45
N TYR A 117 21.17 4.78 2.17
CA TYR A 117 21.78 3.56 1.65
C TYR A 117 23.31 3.73 1.64
N SER A 118 24.01 2.96 2.46
CA SER A 118 25.47 2.81 2.37
C SER A 118 25.83 1.37 2.01
N GLU A 119 26.79 1.19 1.10
CA GLU A 119 27.26 -0.14 0.68
C GLU A 119 27.85 -0.96 1.83
N PHE A 120 28.29 -0.27 2.90
CA PHE A 120 28.91 -0.88 4.08
C PHE A 120 27.94 -1.03 5.27
N GLN A 121 26.65 -0.78 5.07
CA GLN A 121 25.53 -0.79 6.03
C GLN A 121 25.84 -1.30 7.47
N LEU A 122 26.54 -0.47 8.27
CA LEU A 122 26.87 -0.78 9.67
C LEU A 122 25.74 -0.45 10.65
N LYS A 123 24.72 0.33 10.21
CA LYS A 123 23.57 0.73 11.03
C LYS A 123 22.25 0.28 10.39
N PRO A 124 21.24 -0.09 11.19
CA PRO A 124 19.92 -0.41 10.68
C PRO A 124 19.34 0.79 9.95
N LEU A 125 18.69 0.53 8.82
CA LEU A 125 18.02 1.55 8.03
C LEU A 125 16.70 1.90 8.71
N VAL A 126 16.56 3.14 9.15
CA VAL A 126 15.47 3.59 10.00
C VAL A 126 14.65 4.65 9.28
N TYR A 127 13.31 4.58 9.37
CA TYR A 127 12.41 5.56 8.79
C TYR A 127 11.25 5.88 9.73
N ASN A 128 10.81 7.14 9.67
CA ASN A 128 9.60 7.59 10.33
C ASN A 128 8.42 7.57 9.35
N TYR A 129 7.64 6.51 9.40
CA TYR A 129 6.53 6.27 8.51
C TYR A 129 5.37 7.26 8.78
N PRO A 130 4.92 8.03 7.77
CA PRO A 130 3.71 8.82 7.91
C PRO A 130 2.49 7.90 8.01
N ARG A 131 1.45 8.35 8.72
CA ARG A 131 0.17 7.62 8.83
C ARG A 131 -0.46 7.29 7.46
N THR A 132 -0.15 8.09 6.45
CA THR A 132 -0.62 7.94 5.06
C THR A 132 0.29 7.08 4.18
N PHE A 133 1.30 6.41 4.75
CA PHE A 133 2.25 5.58 4.00
C PHE A 133 1.54 4.53 3.14
N ASP A 134 0.72 3.67 3.75
CA ASP A 134 0.04 2.58 3.03
C ASP A 134 -0.96 3.10 1.98
N LEU A 135 -1.51 4.30 2.19
CA LEU A 135 -2.40 4.91 1.20
C LEU A 135 -1.64 5.30 -0.07
N GLN A 136 -0.43 5.84 0.06
CA GLN A 136 0.42 6.12 -1.09
C GLN A 136 0.82 4.83 -1.81
N CYS A 137 1.13 3.77 -1.05
CA CYS A 137 1.39 2.44 -1.62
C CYS A 137 0.17 1.89 -2.37
N ALA A 138 -1.04 2.03 -1.83
CA ALA A 138 -2.27 1.59 -2.47
C ALA A 138 -2.52 2.32 -3.80
N LEU A 139 -2.28 3.64 -3.85
CA LEU A 139 -2.41 4.40 -5.09
C LEU A 139 -1.38 3.96 -6.14
N ASN A 140 -0.14 3.68 -5.73
CA ASN A 140 0.89 3.10 -6.61
C ASN A 140 0.43 1.75 -7.20
N ILE A 141 -0.13 0.88 -6.37
CA ILE A 141 -0.67 -0.42 -6.81
C ILE A 141 -1.82 -0.23 -7.81
N ILE A 142 -2.75 0.69 -7.53
CA ILE A 142 -3.87 1.00 -8.44
C ILE A 142 -3.34 1.48 -9.79
N MET A 143 -2.37 2.40 -9.81
CA MET A 143 -1.75 2.88 -11.04
C MET A 143 -1.06 1.76 -11.83
N PHE A 144 -0.29 0.92 -11.15
CA PHE A 144 0.36 -0.25 -11.74
C PHE A 144 -0.65 -1.24 -12.35
N MET A 145 -1.75 -1.51 -11.66
CA MET A 145 -2.77 -2.45 -12.12
C MET A 145 -3.64 -1.88 -13.25
N ALA A 146 -3.79 -0.57 -13.32
CA ALA A 146 -4.63 0.10 -14.31
C ALA A 146 -3.91 0.37 -15.66
N HIS A 147 -2.58 0.41 -15.69
CA HIS A 147 -1.82 0.84 -16.88
C HIS A 147 -0.76 -0.18 -17.30
N SER A 148 -0.90 -0.72 -18.51
CA SER A 148 0.00 -1.72 -19.08
C SER A 148 1.46 -1.26 -19.17
N ARG A 149 1.69 0.01 -19.53
CA ARG A 149 3.04 0.61 -19.60
C ARG A 149 3.74 0.60 -18.24
N ILE A 150 3.05 1.02 -17.18
CA ILE A 150 3.58 0.99 -15.81
C ILE A 150 3.88 -0.44 -15.40
N LYS A 151 3.01 -1.39 -15.75
CA LYS A 151 3.21 -2.82 -15.47
C LYS A 151 4.46 -3.39 -16.13
N ILE A 152 4.71 -3.05 -17.40
CA ILE A 152 5.93 -3.46 -18.13
C ILE A 152 7.18 -2.90 -17.44
N GLU A 153 7.21 -1.59 -17.17
CA GLU A 153 8.35 -0.94 -16.53
C GLU A 153 8.62 -1.53 -15.14
N MET A 154 7.59 -1.73 -14.33
CA MET A 154 7.74 -2.31 -13.00
C MET A 154 8.22 -3.77 -13.03
N ASN A 155 7.85 -4.55 -14.05
CA ASN A 155 8.38 -5.91 -14.22
C ASN A 155 9.88 -5.91 -14.51
N LEU A 156 10.37 -4.94 -15.28
CA LEU A 156 11.81 -4.76 -15.51
C LEU A 156 12.52 -4.34 -14.22
N ILE A 157 11.96 -3.38 -13.47
CA ILE A 157 12.53 -2.88 -12.21
C ILE A 157 12.70 -4.02 -11.18
N GLN A 158 11.76 -4.96 -11.12
CA GLN A 158 11.82 -6.09 -10.19
C GLN A 158 13.05 -6.99 -10.40
N GLN A 159 13.59 -7.05 -11.62
CA GLN A 159 14.75 -7.86 -11.99
C GLN A 159 16.09 -7.20 -11.60
N LEU A 160 16.08 -5.92 -11.20
CA LEU A 160 17.29 -5.16 -10.88
C LEU A 160 17.84 -5.49 -9.47
N GLN A 161 19.11 -5.14 -9.26
CA GLN A 161 19.76 -5.16 -7.95
C GLN A 161 19.12 -4.16 -6.98
N THR A 162 19.24 -4.40 -5.67
CA THR A 162 18.48 -3.69 -4.62
C THR A 162 18.58 -2.15 -4.69
N LYS A 163 19.79 -1.59 -4.85
CA LYS A 163 19.98 -0.13 -4.93
C LYS A 163 19.34 0.44 -6.20
N THR A 164 19.69 -0.12 -7.36
CA THR A 164 19.15 0.31 -8.66
C THR A 164 17.63 0.14 -8.73
N LYS A 165 17.09 -0.91 -8.11
CA LYS A 165 15.65 -1.14 -7.97
C LYS A 165 14.96 0.01 -7.23
N ALA A 166 15.56 0.53 -6.16
CA ALA A 166 15.05 1.70 -5.44
C ALA A 166 15.13 2.97 -6.29
N GLU A 167 16.25 3.20 -6.99
CA GLU A 167 16.47 4.35 -7.87
C GLU A 167 15.44 4.39 -9.01
N GLU A 168 15.26 3.28 -9.72
CA GLU A 168 14.31 3.19 -10.83
C GLU A 168 12.85 3.25 -10.36
N SER A 169 12.53 2.68 -9.19
CA SER A 169 11.20 2.85 -8.57
C SER A 169 10.93 4.32 -8.26
N LEU A 170 11.91 5.05 -7.70
CA LEU A 170 11.77 6.47 -7.39
C LEU A 170 11.52 7.30 -8.66
N LYS A 171 12.31 7.06 -9.72
CA LYS A 171 12.13 7.71 -11.03
C LYS A 171 10.74 7.45 -11.60
N LEU A 172 10.30 6.19 -11.62
CA LEU A 172 8.99 5.79 -12.14
C LEU A 172 7.85 6.52 -11.43
N TRP A 173 7.81 6.44 -10.10
CA TRP A 173 6.70 7.05 -9.33
C TRP A 173 6.73 8.57 -9.36
N THR A 174 7.91 9.19 -9.44
CA THR A 174 8.04 10.64 -9.58
C THR A 174 7.47 11.10 -10.93
N ARG A 175 7.85 10.42 -12.02
CA ARG A 175 7.32 10.70 -13.36
C ARG A 175 5.81 10.50 -13.45
N ILE A 176 5.28 9.42 -12.87
CA ILE A 176 3.82 9.17 -12.87
C ILE A 176 3.06 10.29 -12.14
N LYS A 177 3.62 10.80 -11.03
CA LYS A 177 3.06 11.95 -10.30
C LYS A 177 2.98 13.18 -11.20
N GLU A 178 4.08 13.53 -11.83
CA GLU A 178 4.19 14.74 -12.65
C GLU A 178 3.23 14.72 -13.84
N VAL A 179 3.07 13.56 -14.49
CA VAL A 179 2.29 13.43 -15.72
C VAL A 179 0.79 13.20 -15.46
N ASN A 180 0.42 12.57 -14.35
CA ASN A 180 -0.98 12.23 -14.07
C ASN A 180 -1.60 13.21 -13.05
N THR A 181 -2.34 14.20 -13.57
CA THR A 181 -2.99 15.24 -12.77
C THR A 181 -3.95 14.67 -11.72
N ASN A 182 -4.79 13.69 -12.09
CA ASN A 182 -5.73 13.06 -11.16
C ASN A 182 -5.00 12.36 -9.99
N TYR A 183 -3.92 11.66 -10.29
CA TYR A 183 -3.09 11.00 -9.29
C TYR A 183 -2.39 12.02 -8.37
N SER A 184 -1.86 13.10 -8.97
CA SER A 184 -1.24 14.21 -8.23
C SER A 184 -2.22 14.95 -7.31
N GLU A 185 -3.42 15.25 -7.78
CA GLU A 185 -4.49 15.87 -6.99
C GLU A 185 -4.89 14.99 -5.81
N LEU A 186 -5.06 13.69 -6.05
CA LEU A 186 -5.38 12.72 -5.00
C LEU A 186 -4.27 12.68 -3.94
N LEU A 187 -3.00 12.69 -4.34
CA LEU A 187 -1.87 12.76 -3.41
C LEU A 187 -1.81 14.08 -2.62
N LYS A 188 -2.21 15.21 -3.21
CA LYS A 188 -2.30 16.49 -2.49
C LYS A 188 -3.37 16.41 -1.40
N SER A 189 -4.54 15.86 -1.72
CA SER A 189 -5.63 15.65 -0.73
C SER A 189 -5.20 14.78 0.46
N ILE A 190 -4.23 13.88 0.26
CA ILE A 190 -3.67 13.02 1.31
C ILE A 190 -2.66 13.75 2.19
N ASN A 191 -1.92 14.70 1.63
CA ASN A 191 -0.79 15.36 2.30
C ASN A 191 -1.19 16.65 3.03
N ASP A 192 -2.43 17.13 2.91
CA ASP A 192 -2.87 18.36 3.56
C ASP A 192 -3.01 18.14 5.09
N LYS A 193 -1.97 18.56 5.81
CA LYS A 193 -1.70 18.31 7.24
C LYS A 193 -2.72 18.90 8.24
N LYS A 194 -3.85 19.45 7.77
CA LYS A 194 -4.83 20.16 8.63
C LYS A 194 -6.25 19.58 8.60
N GLN A 195 -6.56 18.64 7.71
CA GLN A 195 -7.87 17.99 7.67
C GLN A 195 -7.75 16.49 7.94
N THR A 196 -8.75 15.96 8.63
CA THR A 196 -8.98 14.51 8.70
C THR A 196 -9.08 13.98 7.28
N LEU A 197 -8.35 12.90 6.97
CA LEU A 197 -8.41 12.30 5.65
C LEU A 197 -9.85 11.92 5.28
N ASN A 198 -10.34 12.40 4.14
CA ASN A 198 -11.67 12.05 3.64
C ASN A 198 -11.56 10.87 2.67
N PHE A 199 -11.62 9.65 3.21
CA PHE A 199 -11.57 8.42 2.43
C PHE A 199 -12.75 8.27 1.47
N SER A 200 -13.93 8.82 1.80
CA SER A 200 -15.09 8.81 0.90
C SER A 200 -14.82 9.58 -0.39
N THR A 201 -14.24 10.78 -0.29
CA THR A 201 -13.82 11.56 -1.45
C THR A 201 -12.78 10.80 -2.27
N ILE A 202 -11.76 10.24 -1.61
CA ILE A 202 -10.71 9.46 -2.29
C ILE A 202 -11.33 8.32 -3.11
N LYS A 203 -12.25 7.54 -2.51
CA LYS A 203 -12.94 6.43 -3.19
C LYS A 203 -13.73 6.86 -4.43
N GLU A 204 -14.39 8.01 -4.37
CA GLU A 204 -15.14 8.54 -5.52
C GLU A 204 -14.24 9.02 -6.65
N GLU A 205 -13.02 9.44 -6.33
CA GLU A 205 -12.04 9.89 -7.30
C GLU A 205 -11.18 8.77 -7.89
N ILE A 206 -11.08 7.59 -7.26
CA ILE A 206 -10.34 6.42 -7.79
C ILE A 206 -10.71 6.15 -9.24
N LYS A 207 -12.00 6.27 -9.62
CA LYS A 207 -12.46 6.00 -10.99
C LYS A 207 -11.73 6.86 -12.03
N LYS A 208 -11.30 8.07 -11.66
CA LYS A 208 -10.55 9.00 -12.51
C LYS A 208 -9.14 8.46 -12.83
N LEU A 209 -8.56 7.64 -11.96
CA LEU A 209 -7.25 6.99 -12.20
C LEU A 209 -7.31 5.90 -13.27
N PHE A 210 -8.50 5.35 -13.55
CA PHE A 210 -8.73 4.38 -14.62
C PHE A 210 -9.10 5.04 -15.95
N LEU A 211 -9.38 6.35 -15.95
CA LEU A 211 -9.64 7.09 -17.17
C LEU A 211 -8.30 7.28 -17.87
N LYS A 212 -8.18 6.72 -19.07
CA LYS A 212 -6.99 6.85 -19.90
C LYS A 212 -6.68 8.34 -20.09
N ASN A 213 -5.54 8.79 -19.58
CA ASN A 213 -4.76 9.75 -20.36
C ASN A 213 -3.96 8.92 -21.35
N ILE A 214 -4.57 8.75 -22.52
CA ILE A 214 -3.89 8.41 -23.75
C ILE A 214 -2.76 9.43 -23.90
N GLN A 215 -1.51 8.96 -23.89
CA GLN A 215 -0.50 9.26 -24.91
C GLN A 215 0.38 8.03 -25.07
#